data_AF-A0A6I1KHQ7-F1
#
_entry.id   AF-A0A6I1KHQ7-F1
#
_cell.length_a   1.000
_cell.length_b   1.000
_cell.length_c   1.000
_cell.angle_alpha   90.00
_cell.angle_beta   90.00
_cell.angle_gamma   90.00
#
_symmetry.space_group_name_H-M   'P 1'
#
loop_
_entity.id
_entity.type
_entity.pdbx_description
1 polymer ?
#
loop_
_entity_poly.entity_id
_entity_poly.type
_entity_poly.pdbx_seq_one_letter_code
_entity_poly.pdbx_strand_id
1 'polypeptide(L)' 'MEGFTRKTFIAMVEGVREEALGSGLIDGASWERGIAALYRTAESGGTFCYTFFKGIGIK' A
#
# COMPACT_ATOMS: atom_id res chain seq x y z
N MET A 1 -10.34 0.70 15.41
CA MET A 1 -9.54 1.91 15.10
C MET A 1 -9.02 1.74 13.68
N GLU A 2 -9.50 2.52 12.71
CA GLU A 2 -8.95 2.45 11.35
C GLU A 2 -7.54 3.06 11.35
N GLY A 3 -6.51 2.21 11.24
CA GLY A 3 -5.12 2.59 11.38
C GLY A 3 -4.51 3.23 10.13
N PHE A 4 -3.35 3.88 10.32
CA PHE A 4 -2.52 4.52 9.29
C PHE A 4 -2.30 3.63 8.05
N THR A 5 -2.12 2.32 8.24
CA THR A 5 -2.01 1.34 7.15
C THR A 5 -3.20 1.38 6.18
N ARG A 6 -4.44 1.43 6.69
CA ARG A 6 -5.66 1.41 5.85
C ARG A 6 -5.90 2.75 5.16
N LYS A 7 -5.81 3.84 5.91
CA LYS A 7 -6.18 5.18 5.43
C LYS A 7 -5.11 5.87 4.58
N THR A 8 -3.87 5.40 4.66
CA THR A 8 -2.76 6.00 3.93
C THR A 8 -2.18 5.01 2.93
N PHE A 9 -1.58 3.91 3.38
CA PHE A 9 -0.86 3.02 2.45
C PHE A 9 -1.77 2.24 1.52
N ILE A 10 -2.81 1.60 2.04
CA ILE A 10 -3.73 0.83 1.19
C ILE A 10 -4.43 1.76 0.21
N ALA A 11 -4.93 2.90 0.67
CA ALA A 11 -5.53 3.92 -0.20
C ALA A 11 -4.56 4.45 -1.28
N MET A 12 -3.28 4.66 -0.94
CA MET A 12 -2.26 5.04 -1.92
C MET A 12 -2.03 3.97 -2.99
N VAL A 13 -2.03 2.69 -2.61
CA VAL A 13 -1.89 1.58 -3.57
C VAL A 13 -3.16 1.45 -4.41
N GLU A 14 -4.35 1.52 -3.82
CA GLU A 14 -5.62 1.51 -4.56
C GLU A 14 -5.70 2.63 -5.61
N GLY A 15 -5.13 3.80 -5.30
CA GLY A 15 -5.09 4.96 -6.19
C GLY A 15 -4.36 4.75 -7.52
N VAL A 16 -3.46 3.76 -7.62
CA VAL A 16 -2.70 3.48 -8.87
C VAL A 16 -3.24 2.29 -9.67
N ARG A 17 -4.40 1.74 -9.29
CA ARG A 17 -5.00 0.55 -9.93
C ARG A 17 -5.10 0.65 -11.45
N GLU A 18 -5.77 1.68 -11.94
CA GLU A 18 -6.06 1.81 -13.37
C GLU A 18 -4.79 2.01 -14.19
N GLU A 19 -3.80 2.74 -13.66
CA GLU A 19 -2.50 2.91 -14.31
C GLU A 19 -1.73 1.59 -14.36
N ALA A 20 -1.70 0.83 -13.26
CA ALA A 20 -1.00 -0.45 -13.18
C ALA A 20 -1.59 -1.52 -14.12
N LEU A 21 -2.92 -1.62 -14.17
CA LEU A 21 -3.63 -2.52 -15.08
C LEU A 21 -3.52 -2.07 -16.54
N GLY A 22 -3.73 -0.77 -16.81
CA GLY A 22 -3.67 -0.19 -18.16
C GLY A 22 -2.28 -0.26 -18.78
N SER A 23 -1.22 -0.23 -17.95
CA SER A 23 0.17 -0.37 -18.38
C SER A 23 0.63 -1.83 -18.47
N GLY A 24 -0.22 -2.79 -18.11
CA GLY A 24 0.11 -4.22 -18.12
C GLY A 24 1.18 -4.62 -17.09
N LEU A 25 1.40 -3.82 -16.04
CA LEU A 25 2.39 -4.10 -14.99
C LEU A 25 1.96 -5.27 -14.10
N ILE A 26 0.65 -5.51 -14.02
CA ILE A 26 0.03 -6.58 -13.23
C ILE A 26 -1.34 -6.92 -13.82
N ASP A 27 -1.78 -8.18 -13.70
CA ASP A 27 -3.13 -8.58 -14.09
C ASP A 27 -4.16 -8.31 -12.97
N GLY A 28 -5.44 -8.22 -13.36
CA GLY A 28 -6.52 -7.92 -12.42
C GLY A 28 -6.65 -8.93 -11.28
N ALA A 29 -6.46 -10.23 -11.54
CA ALA A 29 -6.60 -11.23 -10.48
C ALA A 29 -5.45 -11.12 -9.47
N SER A 30 -4.23 -10.86 -9.93
CA SER A 30 -3.07 -10.61 -9.08
C SER A 30 -3.22 -9.32 -8.29
N TRP A 31 -3.79 -8.27 -8.89
CA TRP A 31 -4.11 -7.01 -8.20
C TRP A 31 -5.06 -7.22 -7.01
N GLU A 32 -6.22 -7.83 -7.25
CA GLU A 32 -7.23 -8.04 -6.21
C GLU A 32 -6.69 -8.91 -5.06
N ARG A 33 -5.90 -9.94 -5.38
CA ARG A 33 -5.22 -10.76 -4.36
C ARG A 33 -4.22 -9.94 -3.53
N GLY A 34 -3.47 -9.05 -4.16
CA GLY A 34 -2.50 -8.18 -3.51
C GLY A 34 -3.16 -7.18 -2.56
N ILE A 35 -4.22 -6.50 -2.99
CA ILE A 35 -4.99 -5.57 -2.16
C ILE A 35 -5.60 -6.30 -0.95
N ALA A 36 -6.22 -7.45 -1.16
CA ALA A 36 -6.76 -8.26 -0.06
C ALA A 36 -5.67 -8.67 0.94
N ALA A 37 -4.46 -9.01 0.47
CA ALA A 37 -3.32 -9.31 1.33
C ALA A 37 -2.87 -8.09 2.15
N LEU A 38 -2.85 -6.89 1.56
CA LEU A 38 -2.55 -5.65 2.27
C LEU A 38 -3.58 -5.37 3.38
N TYR A 39 -4.88 -5.53 3.11
CA TYR A 39 -5.91 -5.37 4.14
C TYR A 39 -5.71 -6.33 5.33
N ARG A 40 -5.30 -7.59 5.09
CA ARG A 40 -4.97 -8.54 6.17
C ARG A 40 -3.83 -8.07 7.07
N THR A 41 -2.88 -7.27 6.56
CA THR A 41 -1.80 -6.71 7.39
C THR A 41 -2.31 -5.69 8.42
N ALA A 42 -3.52 -5.15 8.22
CA ALA A 42 -4.18 -4.20 9.12
C ALA A 42 -5.24 -4.87 10.03
N GLU A 43 -5.41 -6.19 9.96
CA GLU A 43 -6.30 -6.97 10.82
C GLU A 43 -5.58 -7.43 12.09
N SER A 44 -6.32 -8.08 13.01
CA SER A 44 -5.74 -8.62 14.24
C SER A 44 -4.64 -9.64 13.94
N GLY A 45 -3.47 -9.47 14.55
CA GLY A 45 -2.27 -10.28 14.28
C GLY A 45 -1.48 -9.87 13.04
N GLY A 46 -1.97 -8.91 12.25
CA GLY A 46 -1.23 -8.31 11.14
C GLY A 46 -0.15 -7.33 11.62
N THR A 47 0.92 -7.17 10.84
CA THR A 47 1.97 -6.17 11.09
C THR A 47 2.34 -5.49 9.77
N PHE A 48 2.57 -4.18 9.84
CA PHE A 48 3.03 -3.37 8.71
C PHE A 48 4.20 -2.49 9.18
N CYS A 49 5.32 -2.56 8.47
CA CYS A 49 6.54 -1.81 8.78
C CYS A 49 6.83 -0.80 7.68
N TYR A 50 7.00 0.46 8.06
CA TYR A 50 7.40 1.53 7.15
C TYR A 50 8.29 2.54 7.90
N THR A 51 9.28 3.11 7.22
CA THR A 51 10.26 4.01 7.83
C THR A 51 10.42 5.26 6.98
N PHE A 52 10.28 6.42 7.62
CA PHE A 52 10.68 7.70 7.04
C PHE A 52 12.14 7.98 7.37
N PHE A 53 12.85 8.58 6.42
CA PHE A 53 14.17 9.17 6.66
C PHE A 53 14.04 10.69 6.72
N LYS A 54 14.78 11.32 7.64
CA LYS A 54 14.88 12.77 7.76
C LYS A 54 16.34 13.18 7.59
N GLY A 55 16.63 13.91 6.50
CA GLY A 55 17.94 14.51 6.25
C GLY A 55 17.96 16.00 6.58
N ILE A 56 19.14 16.53 6.92
CA ILE A 56 19.40 17.97 7.07
C ILE A 56 20.66 18.29 6.25
N GLY A 57 20.61 19.34 5.43
CA GLY A 57 21.73 19.81 4.62
C GLY A 57 22.31 21.13 5.12
N ILE A 58 23.63 21.27 5.05
CA ILE A 58 24.34 22.55 5.21
C ILE A 58 24.91 22.97 3.85
N LYS A 59 25.13 24.28 3.68
CA LYS A 59 25.64 24.87 2.43
C LYS A 59 27.09 24.49 2.16
#